data_AF-A0A0F9FDN9-F1
#
_entry.id   AF-A0A0F9FDN9-F1
#
_cell.length_a   1.000
_cell.length_b   1.000
_cell.length_c   1.000
_cell.angle_alpha   90.00
_cell.angle_beta   90.00
_cell.angle_gamma   90.00
#
_symmetry.space_group_name_H-M   'P 1'
#
loop_
_entity.id
_entity.type
_entity.pdbx_description
1 polymer ?
#
loop_
_entity_poly.entity_id
_entity_poly.type
_entity_poly.pdbx_seq_one_letter_code
_entity_poly.pdbx_strand_id
1 'polypeptide(L)'
;MSISYGNGLDSLSQVDKQELIEFVLPDGTPFLTIKDKRRRIVPYRLNPIQKDIVHSMTGRDIYVKPRQVGASEIFVVCVLLDTLLIPGTNSIIIAYEEETTKKLLAKSDFYYDYLNSHNFDFIPQRKHDSEFKKTFKYLDKNGRNYAPTSSFYIASARSFVVARSDTYHNVIADEYAYWPSPEKLVEVLGGVPDDGNVYILSTPNGEENSHTEMYRAAKEKLLLESNVYTPHFYAWFQHPEYRLKVDNRMTLKRDRVSPLVELDSDELMLMAKHNLCEEQIRWRRYKMAEIEQLRRMGETRMLFSQEFPEDDETCFLTFGDMAYEPTVLKDKIADCFLAPIQEHHADIWYPPEEGKQYLVAIDPGLGKESMTAITVWNFYMDEQGKEVGQHCATAHGLWEPEMTSRIGMELANFYNRALLATERNIDTVPYLIKRYSNLYYQKDLVSGRLSMVIGWLTGPNKMFMRDELARLLP
;
A
#
# COMPACT_ATOMS: atom_id res chain seq x y z
N MET A 1 22.61 -0.74 35.33
CA MET A 1 21.45 -1.62 35.50
C MET A 1 21.89 -2.89 36.20
N SER A 2 21.45 -3.09 37.44
CA SER A 2 21.59 -4.37 38.14
C SER A 2 20.39 -5.24 37.77
N ILE A 3 20.43 -5.87 36.60
CA ILE A 3 19.53 -6.99 36.29
C ILE A 3 20.06 -8.17 37.11
N SER A 4 19.32 -8.59 38.14
CA SER A 4 19.71 -9.72 38.98
C SER A 4 19.48 -11.03 38.22
N TYR A 5 20.49 -11.46 37.46
CA TYR A 5 20.53 -12.73 36.73
C TYR A 5 20.69 -13.91 37.71
N GLY A 6 19.59 -14.32 38.35
CA GLY A 6 19.53 -15.52 39.19
C GLY A 6 18.43 -16.50 38.78
N ASN A 7 17.33 -15.98 38.21
CA ASN A 7 16.25 -16.72 37.58
C ASN A 7 16.04 -16.09 36.20
N GLY A 8 15.77 -16.89 35.16
CA GLY A 8 15.64 -16.39 33.78
C GLY A 8 14.65 -15.23 33.64
N LEU A 9 14.85 -14.38 32.64
CA LEU A 9 13.85 -13.37 32.25
C LEU A 9 12.66 -14.10 31.63
N ASP A 10 11.45 -13.87 32.15
CA ASP A 10 10.21 -14.44 31.60
C ASP A 10 9.69 -13.63 30.40
N SER A 11 10.03 -12.34 30.33
CA SER A 11 9.73 -11.45 29.19
C SER A 11 10.68 -10.25 29.14
N LEU A 12 10.76 -9.60 27.98
CA LEU A 12 11.41 -8.30 27.79
C LEU A 12 10.36 -7.27 27.39
N SER A 13 10.21 -6.21 28.18
CA SER A 13 9.28 -5.14 27.82
C SER A 13 9.80 -4.35 26.61
N GLN A 14 8.91 -3.61 25.96
CA GLN A 14 9.26 -2.68 24.88
C GLN A 14 10.32 -1.64 25.31
N VAL A 15 10.19 -1.13 26.54
CA VAL A 15 11.12 -0.17 27.14
C VAL A 15 12.49 -0.82 27.30
N ASP A 16 12.55 -2.05 27.83
CA ASP A 16 13.81 -2.79 27.97
C ASP A 16 14.47 -3.01 26.60
N LYS A 17 13.70 -3.35 25.57
CA LYS A 17 14.20 -3.55 24.21
C LYS A 17 14.83 -2.29 23.63
N GLN A 18 14.13 -1.16 23.68
CA GLN A 18 14.71 0.09 23.17
C GLN A 18 15.94 0.51 23.98
N GLU A 19 15.85 0.45 25.31
CA GLU A 19 16.95 0.84 26.19
C GLU A 19 18.18 0.00 25.90
N LEU A 20 18.04 -1.32 25.75
CA LEU A 20 19.13 -2.21 25.36
C LEU A 20 19.71 -1.83 24.00
N ILE A 21 18.88 -1.65 22.96
CA ILE A 21 19.35 -1.37 21.60
C ILE A 21 20.18 -0.08 21.56
N GLU A 22 19.71 0.98 22.23
CA GLU A 22 20.39 2.27 22.25
C GLU A 22 21.42 2.39 23.40
N PHE A 23 21.60 1.35 24.23
CA PHE A 23 22.46 1.37 25.40
C PHE A 23 23.93 1.62 25.03
N VAL A 24 24.61 2.35 25.91
CA VAL A 24 26.06 2.56 25.86
C VAL A 24 26.64 1.99 27.14
N LEU A 25 27.57 1.05 27.00
CA LEU A 25 28.30 0.42 28.08
C LEU A 25 29.14 1.45 28.86
N PRO A 26 29.55 1.14 30.11
CA PRO A 26 30.36 2.06 30.93
C PRO A 26 31.69 2.49 30.30
N ASP A 27 32.25 1.68 29.40
CA ASP A 27 33.48 1.97 28.65
C ASP A 27 33.25 2.84 27.39
N GLY A 28 32.01 3.28 27.15
CA GLY A 28 31.62 4.11 26.02
C GLY A 28 31.30 3.34 24.74
N THR A 29 31.41 2.01 24.73
CA THR A 29 31.05 1.18 23.58
C THR A 29 29.53 0.97 23.50
N PRO A 30 28.91 0.94 22.31
CA PRO A 30 27.48 0.70 22.19
C PRO A 30 27.15 -0.78 22.40
N PHE A 31 25.99 -1.07 22.99
CA PHE A 31 25.53 -2.46 23.20
C PHE A 31 25.20 -3.17 21.88
N LEU A 32 24.62 -2.44 20.92
CA LEU A 32 24.44 -2.90 19.55
C LEU A 32 24.98 -1.88 18.54
N THR A 33 25.50 -2.40 17.44
CA THR A 33 25.91 -1.61 16.28
C THR A 33 25.08 -1.97 15.06
N ILE A 34 25.09 -1.12 14.05
CA ILE A 34 24.47 -1.36 12.75
C ILE A 34 25.42 -0.94 11.63
N LYS A 35 25.34 -1.63 10.50
CA LYS A 35 26.02 -1.20 9.26
C LYS A 35 25.17 -0.15 8.55
N ASP A 36 25.63 1.10 8.54
CA ASP A 36 24.92 2.20 7.88
C ASP A 36 24.98 2.11 6.34
N LYS A 37 24.19 2.94 5.64
CA LYS A 37 24.19 3.02 4.16
C LYS A 37 25.54 3.49 3.57
N ARG A 38 26.44 4.04 4.40
CA ARG A 38 27.82 4.41 4.04
C ARG A 38 28.81 3.27 4.33
N ARG A 39 28.31 2.07 4.64
CA ARG A 39 29.07 0.84 4.90
C ARG A 39 29.91 0.90 6.17
N ARG A 40 29.60 1.80 7.09
CA ARG A 40 30.30 1.97 8.38
C ARG A 40 29.53 1.24 9.47
N ILE A 41 30.25 0.62 10.40
CA ILE A 41 29.67 0.09 11.63
C ILE A 41 29.56 1.26 12.61
N VAL A 42 28.34 1.57 13.04
CA VAL A 42 28.02 2.71 13.92
C VAL A 42 27.10 2.24 15.05
N PRO A 43 27.01 2.97 16.19
CA PRO A 43 26.03 2.67 17.22
C PRO A 43 24.62 2.56 16.64
N TYR A 44 23.86 1.54 17.04
CA TYR A 44 22.49 1.41 16.57
C TYR A 44 21.62 2.47 17.28
N ARG A 45 21.22 3.48 16.51
CA ARG A 45 20.25 4.50 16.91
C ARG A 45 18.99 4.31 16.09
N LEU A 46 17.86 4.15 16.76
CA LEU A 46 16.59 3.88 16.09
C LEU A 46 16.14 5.14 15.35
N ASN A 47 15.70 4.98 14.10
CA ASN A 47 15.01 6.06 13.39
C ASN A 47 13.58 6.25 13.96
N PRO A 48 12.88 7.37 13.66
CA PRO A 48 11.56 7.64 14.21
C PRO A 48 10.52 6.52 14.00
N ILE A 49 10.52 5.88 12.83
CA ILE A 49 9.62 4.75 12.54
C ILE A 49 9.98 3.54 13.41
N GLN A 50 11.26 3.19 13.50
CA GLN A 50 11.71 2.07 14.34
C GLN A 50 11.42 2.31 15.83
N LYS A 51 11.56 3.56 16.30
CA LYS A 51 11.19 3.92 17.66
C LYS A 51 9.70 3.69 17.89
N ASP A 52 8.86 4.20 17.00
CA ASP A 52 7.42 4.01 17.11
C ASP A 52 7.04 2.52 17.12
N ILE A 53 7.58 1.72 16.18
CA ILE A 53 7.39 0.26 16.16
C ILE A 53 7.69 -0.38 17.52
N VAL A 54 8.81 -0.02 18.14
CA VAL A 54 9.19 -0.62 19.44
C VAL A 54 8.24 -0.22 20.56
N HIS A 55 7.72 1.01 20.56
CA HIS A 55 6.77 1.45 21.59
C HIS A 55 5.34 0.97 21.34
N SER A 56 4.95 0.75 20.08
CA SER A 56 3.57 0.48 19.71
C SER A 56 3.27 -1.00 19.52
N MET A 57 4.29 -1.86 19.38
CA MET A 57 4.12 -3.31 19.16
C MET A 57 3.32 -3.97 20.29
N THR A 58 2.22 -4.65 19.97
CA THR A 58 1.36 -5.32 20.95
C THR A 58 1.62 -6.81 21.07
N GLY A 59 2.42 -7.38 20.15
CA GLY A 59 2.70 -8.81 20.05
C GLY A 59 1.79 -9.53 19.05
N ARG A 60 0.70 -8.90 18.59
CA ARG A 60 -0.09 -9.33 17.44
C ARG A 60 -0.31 -8.11 16.56
N ASP A 61 0.60 -7.87 15.63
CA ASP A 61 0.63 -6.62 14.90
C ASP A 61 0.72 -6.85 13.39
N ILE A 62 0.04 -5.99 12.63
CA ILE A 62 0.12 -5.94 11.17
C ILE A 62 0.55 -4.55 10.70
N TYR A 63 1.57 -4.50 9.86
CA TYR A 63 2.24 -3.29 9.43
C TYR A 63 2.17 -3.09 7.92
N VAL A 64 1.77 -1.88 7.52
CA VAL A 64 1.94 -1.33 6.17
C VAL A 64 3.05 -0.29 6.23
N LYS A 65 4.12 -0.48 5.46
CA LYS A 65 5.34 0.34 5.57
C LYS A 65 5.96 0.71 4.22
N PRO A 66 6.80 1.76 4.16
CA PRO A 66 7.59 2.07 2.99
C PRO A 66 8.78 1.13 2.87
N ARG A 67 9.36 1.01 1.68
CA ARG A 67 10.63 0.29 1.52
C ARG A 67 11.76 0.98 2.24
N GLN A 68 12.78 0.20 2.61
CA GLN A 68 14.07 0.73 3.08
C GLN A 68 14.04 1.64 4.32
N VAL A 69 13.04 1.48 5.20
CA VAL A 69 12.96 2.18 6.50
C VAL A 69 13.57 1.40 7.67
N GLY A 70 14.10 0.20 7.42
CA GLY A 70 14.69 -0.64 8.46
C GLY A 70 13.67 -1.34 9.37
N ALA A 71 12.43 -1.52 8.93
CA ALA A 71 11.39 -2.21 9.71
C ALA A 71 11.75 -3.68 10.01
N SER A 72 12.10 -4.47 8.99
CA SER A 72 12.51 -5.87 9.21
C SER A 72 13.78 -5.98 10.08
N GLU A 73 14.66 -4.98 10.04
CA GLU A 73 15.85 -4.91 10.91
C GLU A 73 15.47 -4.84 12.39
N ILE A 74 14.53 -3.96 12.74
CA ILE A 74 14.16 -3.77 14.14
C ILE A 74 13.42 -4.99 14.70
N PHE A 75 12.57 -5.64 13.90
CA PHE A 75 11.94 -6.90 14.31
C PHE A 75 12.95 -8.02 14.49
N VAL A 76 13.91 -8.19 13.55
CA VAL A 76 15.00 -9.17 13.69
C VAL A 76 15.74 -8.97 15.00
N VAL A 77 16.11 -7.73 15.34
CA VAL A 77 16.83 -7.43 16.58
C VAL A 77 15.97 -7.70 17.82
N CYS A 78 14.73 -7.23 17.87
CA CYS A 78 13.85 -7.46 19.01
C CYS A 78 13.64 -8.96 19.26
N VAL A 79 13.34 -9.71 18.21
CA VAL A 79 13.10 -11.16 18.28
C VAL A 79 14.40 -11.92 18.58
N LEU A 80 15.55 -11.46 18.07
CA LEU A 80 16.84 -12.04 18.44
C LEU A 80 17.15 -11.83 19.93
N LEU A 81 16.93 -10.63 20.46
CA LEU A 81 17.12 -10.36 21.89
C LEU A 81 16.21 -11.24 22.75
N ASP A 82 14.93 -11.40 22.39
CA ASP A 82 14.05 -12.37 23.04
C ASP A 82 14.64 -13.78 22.99
N THR A 83 15.11 -14.21 21.81
CA THR A 83 15.69 -15.55 21.60
C THR A 83 16.95 -15.81 22.43
N LEU A 84 17.78 -14.77 22.66
CA LEU A 84 19.04 -14.89 23.36
C LEU A 84 18.92 -14.71 24.87
N LEU A 85 17.96 -13.90 25.33
CA LEU A 85 17.84 -13.50 26.73
C LEU A 85 16.75 -14.27 27.47
N ILE A 86 15.82 -14.91 26.74
CA ILE A 86 14.75 -15.75 27.29
C ILE A 86 15.03 -17.21 26.87
N PRO A 87 15.40 -18.09 27.82
CA PRO A 87 15.70 -19.48 27.50
C PRO A 87 14.50 -20.27 26.98
N GLY A 88 14.71 -21.12 25.99
CA GLY A 88 13.65 -21.93 25.37
C GLY A 88 12.81 -21.22 24.32
N THR A 89 13.11 -19.94 24.03
CA THR A 89 12.44 -19.18 23.00
C THR A 89 12.80 -19.68 21.60
N ASN A 90 11.78 -19.95 20.79
CA ASN A 90 11.91 -20.31 19.39
C ASN A 90 11.34 -19.19 18.52
N SER A 91 12.15 -18.71 17.58
CA SER A 91 11.81 -17.58 16.73
C SER A 91 11.95 -17.96 15.27
N ILE A 92 11.02 -17.53 14.42
CA ILE A 92 11.05 -17.80 12.99
C ILE A 92 10.80 -16.53 12.17
N ILE A 93 11.62 -16.36 11.13
CA ILE A 93 11.39 -15.37 10.08
C ILE A 93 10.98 -16.10 8.82
N ILE A 94 9.86 -15.68 8.25
CA ILE A 94 9.36 -16.16 6.97
C ILE A 94 9.37 -14.95 6.04
N ALA A 95 10.12 -15.03 4.96
CA ALA A 95 10.18 -13.98 3.94
C ALA A 95 9.81 -14.55 2.56
N TYR A 96 9.47 -13.65 1.63
CA TYR A 96 8.96 -14.04 0.31
C TYR A 96 9.92 -14.96 -0.49
N GLU A 97 11.22 -14.62 -0.51
CA GLU A 97 12.25 -15.31 -1.30
C GLU A 97 13.43 -15.75 -0.46
N GLU A 98 14.00 -16.91 -0.81
CA GLU A 98 15.08 -17.55 -0.05
C GLU A 98 16.32 -16.65 0.09
N GLU A 99 16.67 -15.87 -0.94
CA GLU A 99 17.78 -14.91 -0.85
C GLU A 99 17.52 -13.80 0.17
N THR A 100 16.28 -13.30 0.23
CA THR A 100 15.88 -12.27 1.21
C THR A 100 15.90 -12.86 2.61
N THR A 101 15.41 -14.08 2.77
CA THR A 101 15.48 -14.86 4.00
C THR A 101 16.92 -15.00 4.52
N LYS A 102 17.87 -15.37 3.65
CA LYS A 102 19.31 -15.48 4.01
C LYS A 102 19.93 -14.14 4.43
N LYS A 103 19.54 -13.04 3.78
CA LYS A 103 19.97 -11.68 4.18
C LYS A 103 19.46 -11.30 5.57
N LEU A 104 18.25 -11.72 5.95
CA LEU A 104 17.70 -11.49 7.29
C LEU A 104 18.44 -12.31 8.35
N LEU A 105 18.79 -13.56 8.06
CA LEU A 105 19.62 -14.37 8.97
C LEU A 105 21.01 -13.78 9.14
N ALA A 106 21.65 -13.33 8.05
CA ALA A 106 22.97 -12.71 8.12
C ALA A 106 23.00 -11.46 9.01
N LYS A 107 21.89 -10.72 9.10
CA LYS A 107 21.74 -9.62 10.06
C LYS A 107 21.70 -10.14 11.50
N SER A 108 20.93 -11.19 11.77
CA SER A 108 20.91 -11.81 13.11
C SER A 108 22.29 -12.33 13.53
N ASP A 109 23.05 -12.93 12.60
CA ASP A 109 24.43 -13.35 12.83
C ASP A 109 25.33 -12.17 13.15
N PHE A 110 25.22 -11.06 12.42
CA PHE A 110 25.98 -9.84 12.69
C PHE A 110 25.78 -9.31 14.13
N TYR A 111 24.53 -9.25 14.60
CA TYR A 111 24.25 -8.79 15.96
C TYR A 111 24.73 -9.79 17.01
N TYR A 112 24.51 -11.09 16.80
CA TYR A 112 25.00 -12.11 17.71
C TYR A 112 26.53 -12.09 17.80
N ASP A 113 27.24 -12.02 16.67
CA ASP A 113 28.70 -11.98 16.62
C ASP A 113 29.25 -10.76 17.36
N TYR A 114 28.61 -9.60 17.18
CA TYR A 114 28.95 -8.39 17.92
C TYR A 114 28.77 -8.57 19.43
N LEU A 115 27.60 -9.05 19.89
CA LEU A 115 27.34 -9.32 21.30
C LEU A 115 28.31 -10.35 21.89
N ASN A 116 28.56 -11.44 21.16
CA ASN A 116 29.46 -12.50 21.57
C ASN A 116 30.93 -12.01 21.66
N SER A 117 31.35 -11.08 20.80
CA SER A 117 32.70 -10.50 20.85
C SER A 117 33.00 -9.71 22.14
N HIS A 118 31.95 -9.24 22.83
CA HIS A 118 32.07 -8.55 24.12
C HIS A 118 32.13 -9.52 25.31
N ASN A 119 32.01 -10.84 25.06
CA ASN A 119 32.09 -11.90 26.07
C ASN A 119 31.15 -11.68 27.28
N PHE A 120 29.92 -11.23 27.03
CA PHE A 120 28.92 -11.13 28.07
C PHE A 120 28.52 -12.52 28.58
N ASP A 121 28.60 -12.73 29.90
CA ASP A 121 28.25 -14.01 30.55
C ASP A 121 26.79 -14.45 30.28
N PHE A 122 25.89 -13.50 30.01
CA PHE A 122 24.47 -13.78 29.77
C PHE A 122 24.14 -14.09 28.30
N ILE A 123 25.09 -13.92 27.37
CA ILE A 123 24.87 -14.25 25.96
C ILE A 123 25.15 -15.76 25.75
N PRO A 124 24.17 -16.54 25.27
CA PRO A 124 24.32 -17.98 25.14
C PRO A 124 25.28 -18.37 24.02
N GLN A 125 25.86 -19.57 24.13
CA GLN A 125 26.77 -20.10 23.11
C GLN A 125 25.98 -20.66 21.92
N ARG A 126 26.30 -20.22 20.70
CA ARG A 126 25.76 -20.79 19.46
C ARG A 126 26.36 -22.18 19.25
N LYS A 127 25.52 -23.22 19.24
CA LYS A 127 25.95 -24.62 19.05
C LYS A 127 25.70 -25.11 17.63
N HIS A 128 24.46 -25.00 17.16
CA HIS A 128 24.13 -25.34 15.78
C HIS A 128 24.12 -24.06 14.97
N ASP A 129 24.84 -24.10 13.86
CA ASP A 129 25.02 -22.98 12.96
C ASP A 129 24.85 -23.49 11.53
N SER A 130 23.63 -23.39 11.01
CA SER A 130 23.33 -23.69 9.61
C SER A 130 22.76 -22.49 8.89
N GLU A 131 22.57 -22.65 7.58
CA GLU A 131 21.95 -21.65 6.72
C GLU A 131 20.48 -21.39 7.05
N PHE A 132 19.81 -22.27 7.79
CA PHE A 132 18.36 -22.14 8.08
C PHE A 132 18.00 -22.15 9.57
N LYS A 133 18.93 -22.54 10.45
CA LYS A 133 18.68 -22.66 11.89
C LYS A 133 19.93 -22.38 12.71
N LYS A 134 19.79 -21.47 13.67
CA LYS A 134 20.75 -21.26 14.77
C LYS A 134 20.18 -21.79 16.08
N THR A 135 21.01 -22.40 16.92
CA THR A 135 20.61 -22.79 18.28
C THR A 135 21.56 -22.26 19.33
N PHE A 136 21.00 -21.86 20.46
CA PHE A 136 21.69 -21.16 21.53
C PHE A 136 21.56 -21.95 22.83
N LYS A 137 22.71 -22.31 23.41
CA LYS A 137 22.80 -23.04 24.67
C LYS A 137 23.24 -22.15 25.82
N TYR A 138 22.56 -22.32 26.94
CA TYR A 138 22.77 -21.57 28.16
C TYR A 138 23.67 -22.39 29.08
N LEU A 139 24.97 -22.11 29.06
CA LEU A 139 25.98 -22.90 29.78
C LEU A 139 26.45 -22.17 31.04
N ASP A 140 26.60 -22.91 32.13
CA ASP A 140 27.25 -22.40 33.35
C ASP A 140 28.78 -22.34 33.19
N LYS A 141 29.49 -21.84 34.21
CA LYS A 141 30.96 -21.76 34.23
C LYS A 141 31.67 -23.12 34.08
N ASN A 142 30.96 -24.23 34.30
CA ASN A 142 31.46 -25.59 34.15
C ASN A 142 31.06 -26.22 32.81
N GLY A 143 30.44 -25.45 31.90
CA GLY A 143 29.96 -25.92 30.60
C GLY A 143 28.68 -26.74 30.65
N ARG A 144 27.94 -26.74 31.77
CA ARG A 144 26.68 -27.48 31.93
C ARG A 144 25.52 -26.63 31.44
N ASN A 145 24.66 -27.22 30.61
CA ASN A 145 23.48 -26.53 30.11
C ASN A 145 22.43 -26.39 31.23
N TYR A 146 22.16 -25.16 31.68
CA TYR A 146 21.28 -24.89 32.82
C TYR A 146 19.84 -24.51 32.44
N ALA A 147 19.59 -24.23 31.17
CA ALA A 147 18.26 -23.84 30.68
C ALA A 147 17.94 -24.46 29.30
N PRO A 148 16.66 -24.51 28.89
CA PRO A 148 16.26 -25.00 27.57
C PRO A 148 16.97 -24.27 26.42
N THR A 149 17.30 -24.99 25.35
CA THR A 149 17.95 -24.40 24.17
C THR A 149 16.96 -23.53 23.39
N SER A 150 17.36 -22.30 23.09
CA SER A 150 16.61 -21.40 22.20
C SER A 150 17.00 -21.64 20.74
N SER A 151 16.09 -21.39 19.81
CA SER A 151 16.34 -21.58 18.37
C SER A 151 15.87 -20.39 17.54
N PHE A 152 16.63 -20.04 16.51
CA PHE A 152 16.27 -19.02 15.53
C PHE A 152 16.26 -19.62 14.14
N TYR A 153 15.10 -19.59 13.50
CA TYR A 153 14.81 -20.23 12.23
C TYR A 153 14.58 -19.18 11.16
N ILE A 154 14.87 -19.58 9.93
CA ILE A 154 14.45 -18.82 8.75
C ILE A 154 13.78 -19.74 7.72
N ALA A 155 12.82 -19.19 7.00
CA ALA A 155 12.00 -19.91 6.02
C ALA A 155 11.62 -19.00 4.83
N SER A 156 11.42 -19.64 3.67
CA SER A 156 10.95 -18.99 2.45
C SER A 156 9.48 -19.33 2.22
N ALA A 157 8.62 -18.33 2.02
CA ALA A 157 7.19 -18.54 1.79
C ALA A 157 6.91 -19.50 0.62
N ARG A 158 7.77 -19.48 -0.42
CA ARG A 158 7.66 -20.34 -1.61
C ARG A 158 7.85 -21.82 -1.32
N SER A 159 8.83 -22.18 -0.49
CA SER A 159 9.32 -23.56 -0.36
C SER A 159 9.30 -24.10 1.06
N PHE A 160 8.90 -23.30 2.06
CA PHE A 160 8.96 -23.80 3.42
C PHE A 160 7.93 -24.90 3.67
N VAL A 161 8.45 -25.95 4.29
CA VAL A 161 7.68 -26.99 4.95
C VAL A 161 7.68 -26.61 6.42
N VAL A 162 6.52 -26.25 6.95
CA VAL A 162 6.36 -25.92 8.36
C VAL A 162 6.79 -27.14 9.17
N ALA A 163 7.76 -27.00 10.07
CA ALA A 163 7.95 -27.99 11.11
C ALA A 163 6.78 -27.88 12.09
N ARG A 164 5.65 -28.56 11.77
CA ARG A 164 4.39 -28.54 12.54
C ARG A 164 4.53 -29.00 14.00
N SER A 165 5.71 -29.49 14.38
CA SER A 165 6.02 -29.99 15.72
C SER A 165 6.62 -28.95 16.67
N ASP A 166 7.05 -27.78 16.16
CA ASP A 166 7.74 -26.79 16.97
C ASP A 166 6.79 -25.65 17.39
N THR A 167 6.86 -25.26 18.67
CA THR A 167 6.20 -24.06 19.19
C THR A 167 7.05 -22.83 18.88
N TYR A 168 6.51 -21.84 18.17
CA TYR A 168 7.20 -20.59 17.84
C TYR A 168 6.67 -19.46 18.73
N HIS A 169 7.57 -18.90 19.55
CA HIS A 169 7.26 -17.79 20.45
C HIS A 169 7.32 -16.45 19.73
N ASN A 170 8.07 -16.35 18.63
CA ASN A 170 8.14 -15.15 17.81
C ASN A 170 8.05 -15.53 16.33
N VAL A 171 7.13 -14.90 15.60
CA VAL A 171 6.93 -15.09 14.17
C VAL A 171 7.04 -13.74 13.47
N ILE A 172 7.93 -13.64 12.48
CA ILE A 172 8.00 -12.48 11.58
C ILE A 172 7.58 -12.95 10.18
N ALA A 173 6.48 -12.42 9.67
CA ALA A 173 6.02 -12.62 8.29
C ALA A 173 6.37 -11.39 7.45
N ASP A 174 7.54 -11.41 6.83
CA ASP A 174 8.11 -10.28 6.06
C ASP A 174 7.68 -10.31 4.59
N GLU A 175 7.31 -9.13 4.08
CA GLU A 175 6.75 -8.91 2.74
C GLU A 175 5.54 -9.81 2.45
N TYR A 176 4.62 -9.93 3.43
CA TYR A 176 3.48 -10.85 3.39
C TYR A 176 2.56 -10.64 2.18
N ALA A 177 2.40 -9.41 1.68
CA ALA A 177 1.56 -9.10 0.52
C ALA A 177 2.06 -9.74 -0.79
N TYR A 178 3.29 -10.25 -0.80
CA TYR A 178 3.91 -10.91 -1.96
C TYR A 178 3.89 -12.43 -1.87
N TRP A 179 3.47 -13.01 -0.73
CA TRP A 179 3.55 -14.45 -0.55
C TRP A 179 2.67 -15.19 -1.56
N PRO A 180 3.19 -16.26 -2.20
CA PRO A 180 2.44 -17.00 -3.21
C PRO A 180 1.35 -17.91 -2.59
N SER A 181 1.53 -18.27 -1.32
CA SER A 181 0.65 -19.15 -0.54
C SER A 181 0.47 -18.55 0.85
N PRO A 182 -0.27 -17.43 0.97
CA PRO A 182 -0.44 -16.70 2.24
C PRO A 182 -1.11 -17.55 3.34
N GLU A 183 -1.88 -18.57 2.98
CA GLU A 183 -2.55 -19.52 3.88
C GLU A 183 -1.56 -20.33 4.73
N LYS A 184 -0.31 -20.49 4.27
CA LYS A 184 0.73 -21.18 5.06
C LYS A 184 1.05 -20.48 6.37
N LEU A 185 0.76 -19.19 6.50
CA LEU A 185 0.90 -18.48 7.77
C LEU A 185 0.05 -19.15 8.85
N VAL A 186 -1.17 -19.59 8.53
CA VAL A 186 -2.10 -20.27 9.47
C VAL A 186 -1.48 -21.51 10.09
N GLU A 187 -0.70 -22.28 9.31
CA GLU A 187 -0.01 -23.47 9.81
C GLU A 187 1.04 -23.15 10.88
N VAL A 188 1.67 -21.98 10.80
CA VAL A 188 2.65 -21.50 11.80
C VAL A 188 1.93 -20.93 13.01
N LEU A 189 0.87 -20.15 12.79
CA LEU A 189 0.07 -19.53 13.84
C LEU A 189 -0.54 -20.56 14.80
N GLY A 190 -0.89 -21.76 14.32
CA GLY A 190 -1.40 -22.85 15.17
C GLY A 190 -0.40 -23.35 16.22
N GLY A 191 0.90 -23.05 16.08
CA GLY A 191 1.94 -23.39 17.03
C GLY A 191 2.42 -22.21 17.89
N VAL A 192 1.78 -21.04 17.80
CA VAL A 192 2.15 -19.85 18.57
C VAL A 192 1.39 -19.83 19.90
N PRO A 193 2.08 -19.73 21.06
CA PRO A 193 1.45 -19.57 22.37
C PRO A 193 0.58 -18.31 22.48
N ASP A 194 -0.26 -18.25 23.51
CA ASP A 194 -1.14 -17.11 23.81
C ASP A 194 -0.34 -15.81 24.05
N ASP A 195 0.83 -15.93 24.68
CA ASP A 195 1.79 -14.85 24.94
C ASP A 195 2.89 -14.72 23.88
N GLY A 196 2.81 -15.51 22.80
CA GLY A 196 3.75 -15.44 21.69
C GLY A 196 3.53 -14.21 20.82
N ASN A 197 4.55 -13.79 20.08
CA ASN A 197 4.53 -12.63 19.21
C ASN A 197 4.39 -13.00 17.73
N VAL A 198 3.56 -12.26 16.99
CA VAL A 198 3.38 -12.36 15.54
C VAL A 198 3.40 -10.96 14.94
N TYR A 199 4.40 -10.72 14.09
CA TYR A 199 4.60 -9.46 13.38
C TYR A 199 4.46 -9.70 11.88
N ILE A 200 3.38 -9.20 11.29
CA ILE A 200 3.10 -9.31 9.86
C ILE A 200 3.41 -7.96 9.22
N LEU A 201 4.34 -7.89 8.29
CA LEU A 201 4.74 -6.62 7.69
C LEU A 201 4.90 -6.75 6.18
N SER A 202 4.48 -5.72 5.45
CA SER A 202 4.68 -5.67 4.01
C SER A 202 4.69 -4.24 3.48
N THR A 203 5.29 -4.08 2.31
CA THR A 203 4.91 -2.98 1.42
C THR A 203 3.56 -3.26 0.75
N PRO A 204 2.76 -2.23 0.44
CA PRO A 204 1.51 -2.39 -0.29
C PRO A 204 1.70 -3.09 -1.63
N ASN A 205 0.83 -4.04 -1.96
CA ASN A 205 0.87 -4.79 -3.22
C ASN A 205 -0.53 -5.00 -3.81
N GLY A 206 -1.25 -3.90 -4.02
CA GLY A 206 -2.60 -3.95 -4.56
C GLY A 206 -3.67 -4.26 -3.51
N GLU A 207 -4.91 -4.39 -3.99
CA GLU A 207 -6.08 -4.57 -3.14
C GLU A 207 -6.41 -6.04 -2.85
N GLU A 208 -6.13 -6.93 -3.80
CA GLU A 208 -6.51 -8.34 -3.77
C GLU A 208 -5.37 -9.22 -3.24
N ASN A 209 -5.01 -9.04 -1.96
CA ASN A 209 -4.07 -9.94 -1.28
C ASN A 209 -4.36 -10.02 0.23
N SER A 210 -3.90 -11.11 0.85
CA SER A 210 -4.19 -11.41 2.26
C SER A 210 -3.63 -10.40 3.26
N HIS A 211 -2.54 -9.68 2.92
CA HIS A 211 -2.01 -8.62 3.79
C HIS A 211 -2.95 -7.42 3.81
N THR A 212 -3.37 -6.94 2.64
CA THR A 212 -4.32 -5.83 2.51
C THR A 212 -5.65 -6.16 3.19
N GLU A 213 -6.20 -7.35 2.95
CA GLU A 213 -7.45 -7.81 3.58
C GLU A 213 -7.34 -7.86 5.11
N MET A 214 -6.25 -8.44 5.63
CA MET A 214 -6.04 -8.55 7.08
C MET A 214 -5.82 -7.17 7.72
N TYR A 215 -5.12 -6.27 7.05
CA TYR A 215 -4.90 -4.91 7.53
C TYR A 215 -6.21 -4.11 7.59
N ARG A 216 -7.01 -4.14 6.51
CA ARG A 216 -8.33 -3.49 6.45
C ARG A 216 -9.26 -4.06 7.53
N ALA A 217 -9.34 -5.39 7.68
CA ALA A 217 -10.13 -6.02 8.73
C ALA A 217 -9.69 -5.59 10.15
N ALA A 218 -8.38 -5.50 10.39
CA ALA A 218 -7.81 -5.01 11.65
C ALA A 218 -8.09 -3.51 11.90
N LYS A 219 -8.29 -2.71 10.84
CA LYS A 219 -8.64 -1.29 10.95
C LYS A 219 -10.13 -1.07 11.19
N GLU A 220 -10.99 -1.76 10.44
CA GLU A 220 -12.43 -1.48 10.37
C GLU A 220 -13.24 -2.17 11.49
N LYS A 221 -12.62 -3.02 12.31
CA LYS A 221 -13.30 -3.85 13.34
C LYS A 221 -14.46 -4.69 12.79
N LEU A 222 -14.39 -5.03 11.49
CA LEU A 222 -15.55 -5.46 10.71
C LEU A 222 -16.17 -6.80 11.09
N LEU A 223 -15.57 -7.58 11.99
CA LEU A 223 -15.98 -8.97 12.20
C LEU A 223 -16.09 -9.44 13.66
N LEU A 224 -15.49 -8.75 14.63
CA LEU A 224 -15.51 -9.16 16.05
C LEU A 224 -15.48 -7.92 16.96
N GLU A 225 -16.10 -8.00 18.14
CA GLU A 225 -16.02 -6.95 19.18
C GLU A 225 -14.57 -6.66 19.64
N SER A 226 -13.62 -7.54 19.28
CA SER A 226 -12.19 -7.42 19.52
C SER A 226 -11.37 -7.80 18.27
N ASN A 227 -10.45 -6.94 17.84
CA ASN A 227 -9.47 -7.27 16.81
C ASN A 227 -8.33 -8.10 17.38
N VAL A 228 -7.94 -9.16 16.65
CA VAL A 228 -6.80 -10.02 17.03
C VAL A 228 -5.47 -9.34 16.73
N TYR A 229 -5.41 -8.49 15.70
CA TYR A 229 -4.20 -7.77 15.29
C TYR A 229 -4.37 -6.26 15.44
N THR A 230 -3.32 -5.59 15.89
CA THR A 230 -3.21 -4.13 15.93
C THR A 230 -2.64 -3.64 14.59
N PRO A 231 -3.36 -2.79 13.84
CA PRO A 231 -2.86 -2.26 12.57
C PRO A 231 -1.94 -1.05 12.79
N HIS A 232 -0.85 -1.01 12.03
CA HIS A 232 0.12 0.09 12.04
C HIS A 232 0.44 0.51 10.61
N PHE A 233 0.46 1.83 10.37
CA PHE A 233 0.83 2.41 9.08
C PHE A 233 1.99 3.38 9.23
N TYR A 234 2.95 3.28 8.31
CA TYR A 234 4.04 4.23 8.19
C TYR A 234 4.13 4.82 6.78
N ALA A 235 4.08 6.14 6.70
CA ALA A 235 4.31 6.89 5.48
C ALA A 235 5.80 7.16 5.28
N TRP A 236 6.21 7.32 4.02
CA TRP A 236 7.63 7.55 3.69
C TRP A 236 8.20 8.78 4.40
N PHE A 237 7.44 9.89 4.44
CA PHE A 237 7.93 11.18 4.95
C PHE A 237 8.22 11.21 6.45
N GLN A 238 7.85 10.17 7.20
CA GLN A 238 8.26 9.99 8.61
C GLN A 238 9.74 9.61 8.73
N HIS A 239 10.34 9.06 7.67
CA HIS A 239 11.75 8.68 7.67
C HIS A 239 12.66 9.88 7.34
N PRO A 240 13.65 10.22 8.18
CA PRO A 240 14.43 11.45 8.04
C PRO A 240 15.33 11.50 6.79
N GLU A 241 15.67 10.33 6.22
CA GLU A 241 16.52 10.26 5.03
C GLU A 241 15.81 10.60 3.71
N TYR A 242 14.47 10.67 3.69
CA TYR A 242 13.72 10.97 2.47
C TYR A 242 13.61 12.47 2.25
N ARG A 243 14.78 13.08 2.08
CA ARG A 243 15.02 14.51 1.88
C ARG A 243 16.13 14.69 0.86
N LEU A 244 15.94 15.58 -0.11
CA LEU A 244 16.97 15.99 -1.05
C LEU A 244 17.23 17.49 -0.96
N LYS A 245 18.49 17.85 -0.72
CA LYS A 245 18.98 19.23 -0.76
C LYS A 245 19.02 19.76 -2.20
N VAL A 246 18.99 21.07 -2.35
CA VAL A 246 19.03 21.77 -3.65
C VAL A 246 20.26 21.38 -4.48
N ASP A 247 21.41 21.21 -3.83
CA ASP A 247 22.71 20.91 -4.43
C ASP A 247 22.98 19.41 -4.62
N ASN A 248 22.07 18.53 -4.19
CA ASN A 248 22.25 17.10 -4.32
C ASN A 248 22.26 16.68 -5.80
N ARG A 249 23.19 15.79 -6.16
CA ARG A 249 23.33 15.26 -7.53
C ARG A 249 22.03 14.63 -8.08
N MET A 250 21.22 14.05 -7.19
CA MET A 250 19.95 13.39 -7.53
C MET A 250 18.82 14.41 -7.73
N THR A 251 18.95 15.64 -7.24
CA THR A 251 17.93 16.67 -7.41
C THR A 251 17.72 16.97 -8.89
N LEU A 252 16.47 16.81 -9.33
CA LEU A 252 16.03 17.07 -10.71
C LEU A 252 16.40 18.50 -11.09
N LYS A 253 16.80 18.72 -12.35
CA LYS A 253 17.28 20.03 -12.82
C LYS A 253 16.29 21.17 -12.51
N ARG A 254 14.98 20.92 -12.68
CA ARG A 254 13.90 21.89 -12.39
C ARG A 254 13.76 22.22 -10.90
N ASP A 255 14.16 21.32 -10.02
CA ASP A 255 13.97 21.43 -8.57
C ASP A 255 15.21 22.01 -7.85
N ARG A 256 16.25 22.42 -8.61
CA ARG A 256 17.49 23.04 -8.10
C ARG A 256 17.33 24.54 -7.79
N VAL A 257 16.18 24.91 -7.24
CA VAL A 257 15.84 26.27 -6.82
C VAL A 257 15.17 26.21 -5.45
N SER A 258 15.25 27.29 -4.67
CA SER A 258 14.48 27.46 -3.43
C SER A 258 13.98 28.92 -3.37
N PRO A 259 12.68 29.17 -3.22
CA PRO A 259 11.63 28.17 -2.99
C PRO A 259 11.35 27.28 -4.22
N LEU A 260 10.70 26.14 -4.00
CA LEU A 260 10.22 25.29 -5.10
C LEU A 260 9.20 26.06 -5.95
N VAL A 261 9.30 25.88 -7.26
CA VAL A 261 8.36 26.43 -8.24
C VAL A 261 7.42 25.32 -8.74
N GLU A 262 6.25 25.73 -9.24
CA GLU A 262 5.27 24.83 -9.87
C GLU A 262 4.83 23.69 -8.92
N LEU A 263 4.52 24.01 -7.66
CA LEU A 263 3.87 23.05 -6.76
C LEU A 263 2.44 22.80 -7.24
N ASP A 264 2.08 21.54 -7.42
CA ASP A 264 0.71 21.16 -7.76
C ASP A 264 -0.19 21.15 -6.51
N SER A 265 -1.51 21.00 -6.74
CA SER A 265 -2.49 20.98 -5.65
C SER A 265 -2.25 19.86 -4.64
N ASP A 266 -1.79 18.70 -5.11
CA ASP A 266 -1.59 17.52 -4.27
C ASP A 266 -0.36 17.69 -3.39
N GLU A 267 0.72 18.26 -3.93
CA GLU A 267 1.93 18.61 -3.18
C GLU A 267 1.64 19.69 -2.14
N LEU A 268 0.85 20.72 -2.48
CA LEU A 268 0.43 21.75 -1.52
C LEU A 268 -0.41 21.14 -0.38
N MET A 269 -1.35 20.25 -0.70
CA MET A 269 -2.16 19.54 0.29
C MET A 269 -1.30 18.63 1.17
N LEU A 270 -0.36 17.88 0.58
CA LEU A 270 0.53 16.98 1.30
C LEU A 270 1.46 17.77 2.25
N MET A 271 2.02 18.88 1.79
CA MET A 271 2.82 19.79 2.60
C MET A 271 2.01 20.36 3.76
N ALA A 272 0.79 20.85 3.51
CA ALA A 272 -0.05 21.43 4.55
C ALA A 272 -0.51 20.40 5.59
N LYS A 273 -0.93 19.20 5.13
CA LYS A 273 -1.46 18.13 5.99
C LYS A 273 -0.38 17.50 6.89
N HIS A 274 0.82 17.31 6.36
CA HIS A 274 1.89 16.57 7.05
C HIS A 274 3.10 17.45 7.42
N ASN A 275 3.01 18.77 7.23
CA ASN A 275 4.08 19.73 7.49
C ASN A 275 5.40 19.37 6.77
N LEU A 276 5.30 18.97 5.50
CA LEU A 276 6.48 18.57 4.72
C LEU A 276 7.28 19.78 4.27
N CYS A 277 8.61 19.65 4.28
CA CYS A 277 9.49 20.68 3.73
C CYS A 277 9.81 20.46 2.25
N GLU A 278 10.36 21.49 1.61
CA GLU A 278 10.77 21.41 0.20
C GLU A 278 11.75 20.26 -0.08
N GLU A 279 12.65 19.93 0.84
CA GLU A 279 13.58 18.81 0.63
C GLU A 279 12.86 17.47 0.52
N GLN A 280 11.75 17.29 1.23
CA GLN A 280 10.92 16.08 1.14
C GLN A 280 10.19 16.05 -0.20
N ILE A 281 9.64 17.19 -0.66
CA ILE A 281 9.01 17.29 -1.98
C ILE A 281 10.01 17.05 -3.11
N ARG A 282 11.23 17.58 -3.02
CA ARG A 282 12.32 17.27 -3.97
C ARG A 282 12.62 15.78 -4.04
N TRP A 283 12.70 15.12 -2.88
CA TRP A 283 12.90 13.67 -2.81
C TRP A 283 11.74 12.91 -3.45
N ARG A 284 10.49 13.30 -3.15
CA ARG A 284 9.28 12.72 -3.73
C ARG A 284 9.28 12.82 -5.25
N ARG A 285 9.46 14.03 -5.80
CA ARG A 285 9.54 14.29 -7.25
C ARG A 285 10.63 13.45 -7.93
N TYR A 286 11.83 13.42 -7.35
CA TYR A 286 12.92 12.58 -7.86
C TYR A 286 12.53 11.11 -7.89
N LYS A 287 12.00 10.58 -6.78
CA LYS A 287 11.72 9.15 -6.65
C LYS A 287 10.56 8.70 -7.54
N MET A 288 9.54 9.54 -7.70
CA MET A 288 8.48 9.34 -8.69
C MET A 288 9.02 9.31 -10.10
N ALA A 289 9.90 10.25 -10.47
CA ALA A 289 10.52 10.28 -11.80
C ALA A 289 11.38 9.03 -12.07
N GLU A 290 12.13 8.56 -11.07
CA GLU A 290 12.94 7.34 -11.15
C GLU A 290 12.05 6.10 -11.39
N ILE A 291 10.99 5.92 -10.60
CA ILE A 291 10.06 4.79 -10.75
C ILE A 291 9.35 4.84 -12.10
N GLU A 292 8.88 6.02 -12.52
CA GLU A 292 8.21 6.20 -13.81
C GLU A 292 9.14 5.91 -15.00
N GLN A 293 10.41 6.30 -14.92
CA GLN A 293 11.40 5.94 -15.93
C GLN A 293 11.54 4.42 -16.06
N LEU A 294 11.66 3.69 -14.94
CA LEU A 294 11.74 2.23 -14.93
C LEU A 294 10.47 1.58 -15.48
N ARG A 295 9.28 2.15 -15.19
CA ARG A 295 8.00 1.68 -15.73
C ARG A 295 7.96 1.80 -17.25
N ARG A 296 8.37 2.94 -17.81
CA ARG A 296 8.42 3.16 -19.27
C ARG A 296 9.40 2.25 -19.99
N MET A 297 10.46 1.83 -19.30
CA MET A 297 11.42 0.86 -19.82
C MET A 297 10.93 -0.59 -19.67
N GLY A 298 9.77 -0.81 -19.03
CA GLY A 298 9.24 -2.15 -18.77
C GLY A 298 9.99 -2.91 -17.67
N GLU A 299 10.87 -2.23 -16.91
CA GLU A 299 11.70 -2.85 -15.86
C GLU A 299 10.95 -3.04 -14.54
N THR A 300 9.87 -2.28 -14.32
CA THR A 300 9.01 -2.43 -13.14
C THR A 300 7.55 -2.14 -13.48
N ARG A 301 6.63 -2.77 -12.74
CA ARG A 301 5.21 -2.42 -12.73
C ARG A 301 4.79 -1.71 -11.44
N MET A 302 5.70 -1.61 -10.47
CA MET A 302 5.42 -1.02 -9.16
C MET A 302 5.14 0.48 -9.27
N LEU A 303 4.23 0.94 -8.43
CA LEU A 303 3.86 2.35 -8.33
C LEU A 303 4.61 3.03 -7.19
N PHE A 304 4.76 4.34 -7.26
CA PHE A 304 5.34 5.11 -6.17
C PHE A 304 4.58 4.88 -4.85
N SER A 305 3.25 4.89 -4.88
CA SER A 305 2.38 4.68 -3.71
C SER A 305 2.52 3.29 -3.08
N GLN A 306 2.91 2.28 -3.86
CA GLN A 306 3.14 0.92 -3.37
C GLN A 306 4.50 0.76 -2.69
N GLU A 307 5.51 1.48 -3.17
CA GLU A 307 6.86 1.42 -2.62
C GLU A 307 7.07 2.41 -1.47
N PHE A 308 6.40 3.56 -1.56
CA PHE A 308 6.49 4.72 -0.67
C PHE A 308 5.09 5.29 -0.41
N PRO A 309 4.28 4.62 0.44
CA PRO A 309 2.90 5.03 0.70
C PRO A 309 2.83 6.37 1.44
N GLU A 310 1.75 7.12 1.17
CA GLU A 310 1.46 8.44 1.74
C GLU A 310 0.27 8.39 2.71
N ASP A 311 -0.67 7.49 2.45
CA ASP A 311 -1.79 7.13 3.30
C ASP A 311 -2.11 5.63 3.14
N ASP A 312 -2.88 5.08 4.07
CA ASP A 312 -3.18 3.65 4.16
C ASP A 312 -4.46 3.22 3.42
N GLU A 313 -5.05 4.11 2.63
CA GLU A 313 -6.21 3.83 1.78
C GLU A 313 -5.77 3.70 0.31
N THR A 314 -5.12 4.75 -0.20
CA THR A 314 -4.73 4.86 -1.60
C THR A 314 -3.50 4.02 -1.93
N CYS A 315 -2.69 3.62 -0.94
CA CYS A 315 -1.49 2.83 -1.18
C CYS A 315 -1.76 1.44 -1.75
N PHE A 316 -2.95 0.90 -1.47
CA PHE A 316 -3.38 -0.39 -1.99
C PHE A 316 -4.00 -0.28 -3.38
N LEU A 317 -4.41 0.91 -3.80
CA LEU A 317 -4.95 1.11 -5.13
C LEU A 317 -3.85 0.74 -6.13
N THR A 318 -4.09 -0.32 -6.87
CA THR A 318 -3.40 -0.49 -8.13
C THR A 318 -3.98 0.57 -9.06
N PHE A 319 -3.12 1.40 -9.65
CA PHE A 319 -3.44 1.90 -10.99
C PHE A 319 -3.43 0.68 -11.91
N GLY A 320 -4.45 -0.17 -11.81
CA GLY A 320 -4.71 -1.21 -12.77
C GLY A 320 -4.88 -0.48 -14.10
N ASP A 321 -3.88 -0.65 -14.96
CA ASP A 321 -3.76 -0.13 -16.32
C ASP A 321 -4.55 1.17 -16.56
N MET A 322 -3.87 2.32 -16.61
CA MET A 322 -4.47 3.48 -17.29
C MET A 322 -5.11 2.95 -18.57
N ALA A 323 -6.42 3.12 -18.70
CA ALA A 323 -7.16 2.59 -19.85
C ALA A 323 -6.57 3.12 -21.18
N TYR A 324 -5.80 4.20 -21.10
CA TYR A 324 -5.20 4.93 -22.19
C TYR A 324 -3.69 5.02 -22.02
N GLU A 325 -2.96 4.89 -23.13
CA GLU A 325 -1.52 5.10 -23.14
C GLU A 325 -1.17 6.55 -22.76
N PRO A 326 -0.15 6.78 -21.91
CA PRO A 326 0.20 8.13 -21.46
C PRO A 326 0.66 9.07 -22.58
N THR A 327 1.12 8.53 -23.72
CA THR A 327 1.43 9.29 -24.94
C THR A 327 0.18 9.88 -25.58
N VAL A 328 -0.87 9.06 -25.74
CA VAL A 328 -2.18 9.50 -26.27
C VAL A 328 -2.78 10.57 -25.35
N LEU A 329 -2.75 10.35 -24.03
CA LEU A 329 -3.25 11.35 -23.07
C LEU A 329 -2.51 12.68 -23.17
N LYS A 330 -1.18 12.65 -23.32
CA LYS A 330 -0.38 13.87 -23.45
C LYS A 330 -0.75 14.69 -24.69
N ASP A 331 -0.97 14.02 -25.82
CA ASP A 331 -1.38 14.67 -27.06
C ASP A 331 -2.79 15.27 -26.91
N LYS A 332 -3.74 14.53 -26.33
CA LYS A 332 -5.10 15.02 -26.08
C LYS A 332 -5.15 16.21 -25.10
N ILE A 333 -4.34 16.19 -24.04
CA ILE A 333 -4.27 17.28 -23.06
C ILE A 333 -3.81 18.59 -23.72
N ALA A 334 -2.90 18.52 -24.70
CA ALA A 334 -2.44 19.70 -25.43
C ALA A 334 -3.57 20.38 -26.23
N ASP A 335 -4.55 19.59 -26.68
CA ASP A 335 -5.71 20.06 -27.45
C ASP A 335 -6.93 20.37 -26.56
N CYS A 336 -6.84 20.20 -25.24
CA CYS A 336 -7.94 20.54 -24.33
C CYS A 336 -8.14 22.06 -24.26
N PHE A 337 -9.41 22.49 -24.31
CA PHE A 337 -9.80 23.88 -24.14
C PHE A 337 -11.03 23.98 -23.22
N LEU A 338 -11.17 25.13 -22.57
CA LEU A 338 -12.33 25.41 -21.73
C LEU A 338 -13.60 25.42 -22.56
N ALA A 339 -14.70 24.90 -21.99
CA ALA A 339 -15.98 24.93 -22.66
C ALA A 339 -16.40 26.39 -22.94
N PRO A 340 -16.79 26.72 -24.19
CA PRO A 340 -17.22 28.07 -24.55
C PRO A 340 -18.57 28.46 -23.95
N ILE A 341 -19.38 27.49 -23.53
CA ILE A 341 -20.76 27.70 -23.05
C ILE A 341 -20.93 26.98 -21.72
N GLN A 342 -21.53 27.67 -20.74
CA GLN A 342 -21.97 27.10 -19.46
C GLN A 342 -23.47 27.31 -19.30
N GLU A 343 -24.25 26.26 -19.52
CA GLU A 343 -25.72 26.29 -19.45
C GLU A 343 -26.25 24.93 -18.97
N HIS A 344 -27.47 24.86 -18.42
CA HIS A 344 -28.08 23.61 -17.97
C HIS A 344 -27.24 22.81 -16.97
N HIS A 345 -26.46 23.50 -16.12
CA HIS A 345 -25.50 22.90 -15.18
C HIS A 345 -24.37 22.09 -15.85
N ALA A 346 -24.11 22.32 -17.14
CA ALA A 346 -23.09 21.67 -17.92
C ALA A 346 -22.12 22.66 -18.56
N ASP A 347 -20.87 22.22 -18.67
CA ASP A 347 -19.88 22.76 -19.58
C ASP A 347 -20.15 22.16 -20.97
N ILE A 348 -20.43 23.00 -21.96
CA ILE A 348 -20.82 22.62 -23.32
C ILE A 348 -19.71 23.03 -24.29
N TRP A 349 -19.07 22.02 -24.92
CA TRP A 349 -18.08 22.19 -26.00
C TRP A 349 -18.75 22.29 -27.36
N TYR A 350 -19.78 21.47 -27.60
CA TYR A 350 -20.48 21.42 -28.88
C TYR A 350 -22.00 21.49 -28.65
N PRO A 351 -22.70 22.53 -29.15
CA PRO A 351 -24.14 22.64 -29.04
C PRO A 351 -24.87 21.60 -29.91
N PRO A 352 -26.17 21.34 -29.65
CA PRO A 352 -26.94 20.39 -30.44
C PRO A 352 -27.12 20.87 -31.89
N GLU A 353 -26.94 19.95 -32.83
CA GLU A 353 -27.17 20.17 -34.26
C GLU A 353 -28.42 19.42 -34.70
N GLU A 354 -29.25 20.07 -35.53
CA GLU A 354 -30.50 19.48 -36.02
C GLU A 354 -30.22 18.20 -36.83
N GLY A 355 -31.02 17.15 -36.57
CA GLY A 355 -30.89 15.86 -37.25
C GLY A 355 -29.83 14.92 -36.68
N LYS A 356 -28.97 15.37 -35.76
CA LYS A 356 -28.02 14.48 -35.05
C LYS A 356 -28.65 13.79 -33.85
N GLN A 357 -28.18 12.59 -33.56
CA GLN A 357 -28.57 11.79 -32.40
C GLN A 357 -27.50 11.88 -31.31
N TYR A 358 -27.95 11.92 -30.06
CA TYR A 358 -27.07 12.07 -28.90
C TYR A 358 -27.37 11.02 -27.84
N LEU A 359 -26.35 10.69 -27.06
CA LEU A 359 -26.41 9.85 -25.86
C LEU A 359 -26.09 10.72 -24.65
N VAL A 360 -26.96 10.70 -23.64
CA VAL A 360 -26.68 11.24 -22.30
C VAL A 360 -26.41 10.06 -21.38
N ALA A 361 -25.18 9.97 -20.86
CA ALA A 361 -24.76 8.95 -19.92
C ALA A 361 -24.63 9.54 -18.51
N ILE A 362 -25.31 8.93 -17.53
CA ILE A 362 -25.33 9.38 -16.13
C ILE A 362 -24.65 8.33 -15.24
N ASP A 363 -23.56 8.72 -14.60
CA ASP A 363 -22.96 8.03 -13.46
C ASP A 363 -23.41 8.75 -12.17
N PRO A 364 -24.42 8.24 -11.46
CA PRO A 364 -25.04 8.92 -10.34
C PRO A 364 -24.21 8.78 -9.06
N GLY A 365 -23.84 9.92 -8.47
CA GLY A 365 -23.27 9.98 -7.13
C GLY A 365 -24.34 9.92 -6.03
N LEU A 366 -23.88 9.87 -4.77
CA LEU A 366 -24.70 9.87 -3.55
C LEU A 366 -24.71 11.25 -2.87
N GLY A 367 -24.86 12.32 -3.65
CA GLY A 367 -25.03 13.69 -3.14
C GLY A 367 -23.87 14.21 -2.30
N LYS A 368 -23.80 13.82 -1.02
CA LYS A 368 -22.77 14.22 -0.05
C LYS A 368 -21.52 13.32 -0.06
N GLU A 369 -21.63 12.09 -0.54
CA GLU A 369 -20.57 11.09 -0.41
C GLU A 369 -19.77 10.91 -1.71
N SER A 370 -20.41 11.09 -2.86
CA SER A 370 -19.76 10.98 -4.17
C SER A 370 -20.37 11.92 -5.19
N MET A 371 -19.54 12.37 -6.14
CA MET A 371 -19.97 13.26 -7.23
C MET A 371 -20.74 12.49 -8.31
N THR A 372 -21.77 13.13 -8.84
CA THR A 372 -22.44 12.72 -10.09
C THR A 372 -21.65 13.22 -11.29
N ALA A 373 -21.56 12.39 -12.34
CA ALA A 373 -21.09 12.78 -13.66
C ALA A 373 -22.15 12.50 -14.73
N ILE A 374 -22.45 13.48 -15.56
CA ILE A 374 -23.35 13.39 -16.71
C ILE A 374 -22.57 13.82 -17.94
N THR A 375 -22.48 12.95 -18.95
CA THR A 375 -21.76 13.26 -20.19
C THR A 375 -22.68 13.12 -21.40
N VAL A 376 -22.48 13.99 -22.39
CA VAL A 376 -23.24 14.00 -23.65
C VAL A 376 -22.32 13.66 -24.80
N TRP A 377 -22.74 12.68 -25.60
CA TRP A 377 -21.95 12.14 -26.71
C TRP A 377 -22.75 12.11 -28.01
N ASN A 378 -22.04 12.32 -29.12
CA ASN A 378 -22.51 12.10 -30.47
C ASN A 378 -21.61 11.05 -31.13
N PHE A 379 -22.20 10.09 -31.84
CA PHE A 379 -21.46 9.06 -32.56
C PHE A 379 -21.74 9.18 -34.06
N TYR A 380 -20.69 9.26 -34.87
CA TYR A 380 -20.78 9.36 -36.33
C TYR A 380 -19.65 8.60 -37.00
N MET A 381 -19.78 8.35 -38.30
CA MET A 381 -18.71 7.77 -39.12
C MET A 381 -17.87 8.89 -39.72
N ASP A 382 -16.54 8.83 -39.55
CA ASP A 382 -15.62 9.75 -40.20
C ASP A 382 -15.45 9.47 -41.70
N GLU A 383 -14.64 10.29 -42.38
CA GLU A 383 -14.35 10.16 -43.81
C GLU A 383 -13.71 8.81 -44.19
N GLN A 384 -13.14 8.10 -43.22
CA GLN A 384 -12.47 6.81 -43.40
C GLN A 384 -13.40 5.64 -43.05
N GLY A 385 -14.66 5.92 -42.69
CA GLY A 385 -15.64 4.92 -42.26
C GLY A 385 -15.39 4.36 -40.86
N LYS A 386 -14.57 5.04 -40.03
CA LYS A 386 -14.38 4.70 -38.62
C LYS A 386 -15.46 5.39 -37.79
N GLU A 387 -16.04 4.65 -36.86
CA GLU A 387 -16.96 5.21 -35.86
C GLU A 387 -16.18 6.04 -34.84
N VAL A 388 -16.61 7.29 -34.64
CA VAL A 388 -15.98 8.27 -33.75
C VAL A 388 -17.02 8.80 -32.77
N GLY A 389 -16.63 8.86 -31.49
CA GLY A 389 -17.40 9.53 -30.45
C GLY A 389 -16.91 10.97 -30.24
N GLN A 390 -17.80 11.94 -30.39
CA GLN A 390 -17.56 13.34 -30.00
C GLN A 390 -18.21 13.63 -28.66
N HIS A 391 -17.39 14.03 -27.70
CA HIS A 391 -17.85 14.52 -26.41
C HIS A 391 -18.39 15.95 -26.55
N CYS A 392 -19.67 16.17 -26.26
CA CYS A 392 -20.37 17.43 -26.48
C CYS A 392 -20.49 18.28 -25.22
N ALA A 393 -20.78 17.67 -24.06
CA ALA A 393 -21.00 18.38 -22.80
C ALA A 393 -20.77 17.49 -21.57
N THR A 394 -20.37 18.10 -20.47
CA THR A 394 -20.24 17.47 -19.15
C THR A 394 -20.95 18.30 -18.09
N ALA A 395 -21.77 17.65 -17.28
CA ALA A 395 -22.34 18.17 -16.05
C ALA A 395 -21.81 17.34 -14.89
N HIS A 396 -21.27 17.97 -13.85
CA HIS A 396 -20.81 17.25 -12.67
C HIS A 396 -21.13 18.02 -11.38
N GLY A 397 -21.36 17.30 -10.29
CA GLY A 397 -21.59 17.93 -9.00
C GLY A 397 -22.05 16.98 -7.91
N LEU A 398 -22.07 17.51 -6.69
CA LEU A 398 -22.62 16.84 -5.51
C LEU A 398 -24.13 17.02 -5.50
N TRP A 399 -24.84 16.12 -6.19
CA TRP A 399 -26.28 16.22 -6.42
C TRP A 399 -27.03 15.00 -5.90
N GLU A 400 -28.12 15.26 -5.19
CA GLU A 400 -29.06 14.22 -4.78
C GLU A 400 -29.72 13.56 -6.01
N PRO A 401 -30.20 12.30 -5.92
CA PRO A 401 -30.75 11.55 -7.05
C PRO A 401 -31.84 12.25 -7.86
N GLU A 402 -32.71 13.03 -7.20
CA GLU A 402 -33.75 13.82 -7.88
C GLU A 402 -33.15 14.94 -8.73
N MET A 403 -32.15 15.66 -8.21
CA MET A 403 -31.46 16.73 -8.94
C MET A 403 -30.66 16.16 -10.11
N THR A 404 -29.94 15.05 -9.89
CA THR A 404 -29.22 14.30 -10.94
C THR A 404 -30.16 13.94 -12.09
N SER A 405 -31.34 13.40 -11.77
CA SER A 405 -32.35 13.04 -12.78
C SER A 405 -32.87 14.26 -13.53
N ARG A 406 -33.10 15.37 -12.84
CA ARG A 406 -33.59 16.62 -13.44
C ARG A 406 -32.59 17.18 -14.45
N ILE A 407 -31.32 17.30 -14.06
CA ILE A 407 -30.25 17.81 -14.93
C ILE A 407 -30.07 16.90 -16.14
N GLY A 408 -30.04 15.58 -15.93
CA GLY A 408 -29.94 14.60 -17.02
C GLY A 408 -31.07 14.73 -18.04
N MET A 409 -32.32 14.93 -17.59
CA MET A 409 -33.46 15.16 -18.48
C MET A 409 -33.44 16.52 -19.18
N GLU A 410 -33.00 17.58 -18.50
CA GLU A 410 -32.85 18.90 -19.11
C GLU A 410 -31.84 18.83 -20.26
N LEU A 411 -30.67 18.22 -20.04
CA LEU A 411 -29.67 17.99 -21.08
C LEU A 411 -30.16 17.08 -22.20
N ALA A 412 -30.87 15.98 -21.87
CA ALA A 412 -31.38 15.08 -22.89
C ALA A 412 -32.42 15.75 -23.81
N ASN A 413 -33.28 16.62 -23.26
CA ASN A 413 -34.20 17.40 -24.06
C ASN A 413 -33.49 18.47 -24.91
N PHE A 414 -32.49 19.14 -24.34
CA PHE A 414 -31.67 20.12 -25.05
C PHE A 414 -30.94 19.47 -26.24
N TYR A 415 -30.42 18.25 -26.08
CA TYR A 415 -29.75 17.48 -27.13
C TYR A 415 -30.70 16.58 -27.94
N ASN A 416 -31.69 17.18 -28.59
CA ASN A 416 -32.60 16.51 -29.56
C ASN A 416 -33.33 15.28 -29.00
N ARG A 417 -33.80 15.33 -27.74
CA ARG A 417 -34.39 14.16 -27.06
C ARG A 417 -33.45 12.96 -27.08
N ALA A 418 -32.20 13.19 -26.70
CA ALA A 418 -31.13 12.20 -26.61
C ALA A 418 -31.57 10.91 -25.92
N LEU A 419 -30.95 9.79 -26.30
CA LEU A 419 -31.08 8.55 -25.56
C LEU A 419 -30.43 8.76 -24.19
N LEU A 420 -31.17 8.54 -23.11
CA LEU A 420 -30.66 8.70 -21.75
C LEU A 420 -30.35 7.33 -21.16
N ALA A 421 -29.08 7.10 -20.85
CA ALA A 421 -28.58 5.93 -20.19
C ALA A 421 -28.07 6.33 -18.79
N THR A 422 -28.44 5.58 -17.76
CA THR A 422 -27.95 5.79 -16.40
C THR A 422 -27.33 4.50 -15.88
N GLU A 423 -26.33 4.62 -15.02
CA GLU A 423 -25.90 3.47 -14.22
C GLU A 423 -27.06 3.02 -13.36
N ARG A 424 -27.21 1.70 -13.23
CA ARG A 424 -28.29 1.11 -12.46
C ARG A 424 -28.09 1.40 -10.97
N ASN A 425 -28.74 2.46 -10.51
CA ASN A 425 -28.90 2.82 -9.11
C ASN A 425 -30.40 2.78 -8.73
N ILE A 426 -30.70 2.18 -7.57
CA ILE A 426 -32.06 2.05 -7.02
C ILE A 426 -32.70 3.44 -6.81
N ASP A 427 -31.91 4.47 -6.53
CA ASP A 427 -32.42 5.78 -6.14
C ASP A 427 -32.67 6.73 -7.32
N THR A 428 -31.89 6.64 -8.40
CA THR A 428 -31.97 7.58 -9.53
C THR A 428 -32.98 7.13 -10.60
N VAL A 429 -33.02 5.83 -10.90
CA VAL A 429 -33.88 5.25 -11.95
C VAL A 429 -35.39 5.57 -11.77
N PRO A 430 -35.98 5.53 -10.56
CA PRO A 430 -37.41 5.81 -10.38
C PRO A 430 -37.86 7.23 -10.81
N TYR A 431 -36.97 8.23 -10.71
CA TYR A 431 -37.28 9.60 -11.10
C TYR A 431 -37.24 9.79 -12.63
N LEU A 432 -36.36 9.05 -13.31
CA LEU A 432 -36.21 9.10 -14.77
C LEU A 432 -37.39 8.42 -15.50
N ILE A 433 -37.80 7.23 -15.05
CA ILE A 433 -38.88 6.44 -15.69
C ILE A 433 -40.20 7.21 -15.79
N LYS A 434 -40.49 8.03 -14.77
CA LYS A 434 -41.76 8.75 -14.69
C LYS A 434 -41.83 9.96 -15.63
N ARG A 435 -40.69 10.47 -16.10
CA ARG A 435 -40.60 11.82 -16.69
C ARG A 435 -39.86 11.88 -18.02
N TYR A 436 -39.21 10.80 -18.45
CA TYR A 436 -38.51 10.74 -19.74
C TYR A 436 -38.75 9.41 -20.46
N SER A 437 -39.03 9.47 -21.77
CA SER A 437 -39.46 8.29 -22.54
C SER A 437 -38.34 7.61 -23.32
N ASN A 438 -37.26 8.32 -23.67
CA ASN A 438 -36.18 7.78 -24.50
C ASN A 438 -35.04 7.25 -23.62
N LEU A 439 -35.32 6.18 -22.88
CA LEU A 439 -34.39 5.58 -21.93
C LEU A 439 -33.68 4.37 -22.54
N TYR A 440 -32.42 4.18 -22.14
CA TYR A 440 -31.68 2.96 -22.46
C TYR A 440 -32.18 1.78 -21.63
N TYR A 441 -32.57 0.71 -22.33
CA TYR A 441 -32.93 -0.57 -21.77
C TYR A 441 -31.79 -1.56 -21.98
N GLN A 442 -31.49 -2.34 -20.95
CA GLN A 442 -30.40 -3.30 -20.97
C GLN A 442 -30.60 -4.30 -22.11
N LYS A 443 -29.55 -4.55 -22.88
CA LYS A 443 -29.53 -5.57 -23.93
C LYS A 443 -28.82 -6.82 -23.42
N ASP A 444 -29.41 -7.98 -23.62
CA ASP A 444 -28.72 -9.26 -23.43
C ASP A 444 -27.61 -9.38 -24.49
N LEU A 445 -26.36 -9.54 -24.03
CA LEU A 445 -25.17 -9.55 -24.88
C LEU A 445 -25.09 -10.79 -25.79
N VAL A 446 -25.73 -11.91 -25.40
CA VAL A 446 -25.71 -13.17 -26.15
C VAL A 446 -26.88 -13.22 -27.13
N SER A 447 -28.08 -12.84 -26.69
CA SER A 447 -29.29 -12.95 -27.51
C SER A 447 -29.65 -11.68 -28.27
N GLY A 448 -29.05 -10.55 -27.91
CA GLY A 448 -29.33 -9.24 -28.49
C GLY A 448 -30.71 -8.68 -28.16
N ARG A 449 -31.50 -9.34 -27.30
CA ARG A 449 -32.84 -8.91 -26.94
C ARG A 449 -32.81 -7.80 -25.88
N LEU A 450 -33.70 -6.83 -26.03
CA LEU A 450 -33.92 -5.78 -25.03
C LEU A 450 -34.66 -6.37 -23.83
N SER A 451 -34.11 -6.13 -22.65
CA SER A 451 -34.71 -6.39 -21.34
C SER A 451 -35.69 -5.27 -20.97
N MET A 452 -36.54 -5.51 -19.98
CA MET A 452 -37.34 -4.44 -19.35
C MET A 452 -36.57 -3.65 -18.28
N VAL A 453 -35.32 -4.02 -18.02
CA VAL A 453 -34.45 -3.36 -17.02
C VAL A 453 -33.83 -2.11 -17.61
N ILE A 454 -33.94 -1.00 -16.89
CA ILE A 454 -33.40 0.31 -17.29
C ILE A 454 -32.03 0.54 -16.69
N GLY A 455 -31.15 1.13 -17.49
CA GLY A 455 -29.77 1.43 -17.12
C GLY A 455 -28.80 0.29 -17.37
N TRP A 456 -27.50 0.60 -17.31
CA TRP A 456 -26.44 -0.40 -17.43
C TRP A 456 -26.04 -0.98 -16.07
N LEU A 457 -25.57 -2.22 -16.07
CA LEU A 457 -25.09 -2.90 -14.88
C LEU A 457 -23.57 -2.77 -14.77
N THR A 458 -23.08 -2.26 -13.65
CA THR A 458 -21.67 -2.30 -13.28
C THR A 458 -21.34 -3.69 -12.74
N GLY A 459 -20.42 -4.39 -13.42
CA GLY A 459 -20.13 -5.80 -13.20
C GLY A 459 -19.12 -6.32 -14.23
N PRO A 460 -19.23 -7.57 -14.72
CA PRO A 460 -18.27 -8.19 -15.64
C PRO A 460 -18.02 -7.41 -16.95
N ASN A 461 -18.97 -6.55 -17.34
CA ASN A 461 -18.92 -5.77 -18.59
C ASN A 461 -18.04 -4.52 -18.51
N LYS A 462 -17.55 -4.15 -17.31
CA LYS A 462 -16.71 -2.95 -17.11
C LYS A 462 -15.45 -2.99 -17.98
N MET A 463 -14.83 -4.17 -18.11
CA MET A 463 -13.64 -4.37 -18.95
C MET A 463 -13.96 -4.14 -20.44
N PHE A 464 -15.07 -4.69 -20.93
CA PHE A 464 -15.51 -4.50 -22.32
C PHE A 464 -15.85 -3.03 -22.62
N MET A 465 -16.55 -2.34 -21.72
CA MET A 465 -16.88 -0.92 -21.88
C MET A 465 -15.63 -0.04 -21.93
N ARG A 466 -14.62 -0.38 -21.11
CA ARG A 466 -13.31 0.31 -21.10
C ARG A 466 -12.58 0.13 -22.44
N ASP A 467 -12.51 -1.11 -22.93
CA ASP A 467 -11.80 -1.44 -24.17
C ASP A 467 -12.50 -0.82 -25.40
N GLU A 468 -13.83 -0.77 -25.40
CA GLU A 468 -14.62 -0.15 -26.47
C GLU A 468 -14.51 1.38 -26.48
N LEU A 469 -14.52 2.01 -25.31
CA LEU A 469 -14.25 3.45 -25.20
C LEU A 469 -12.83 3.79 -25.66
N ALA A 470 -11.85 2.93 -25.37
CA ALA A 470 -10.48 3.07 -25.89
C ALA A 470 -10.41 2.96 -27.42
N ARG A 471 -11.22 2.10 -28.05
CA ARG A 471 -11.32 1.99 -29.52
C ARG A 471 -11.91 3.24 -30.17
N LEU A 472 -12.89 3.86 -29.52
CA LEU A 472 -13.64 5.02 -30.01
C LEU A 472 -12.90 6.34 -29.84
N LEU A 473 -11.94 6.40 -28.91
CA LEU A 473 -11.06 7.55 -28.76
C LEU A 473 -10.02 7.55 -29.91
N PRO A 474 -9.77 8.70 -30.56
CA PRO A 474 -8.92 8.75 -31.75
C PRO A 474 -7.45 8.44 -31.47
#